data_AF-A0A7V4Y189-F1
#
_entry.id   AF-A0A7V4Y189-F1
#
_cell.length_a   1.000
_cell.length_b   1.000
_cell.length_c   1.000
_cell.angle_alpha   90.00
_cell.angle_beta   90.00
_cell.angle_gamma   90.00
#
_symmetry.space_group_name_H-M   'P 1'
#
loop_
_entity.id
_entity.type
_entity.pdbx_description
1 polymer ?
#
loop_
_entity_poly.entity_id
_entity_poly.type
_entity_poly.pdbx_seq_one_letter_code
_entity_poly.pdbx_strand_id
1 'polypeptide(L)'
;NVVDLMTLQPKSEHPHGLSDRDFDAIFTRNKPIIFAYHGYPSLIHQLAYRRTNHSNLHVRGYKEEGTTTTPFDMVVMNDLDRFHLAGDVIDRVPKLEARAAYAKQFLRNKLLDHKNYIREYGEDMTEIRDWKWSL
;
A
#
# COMPACT_ATOMS: atom_id res chain seq x y z
N ASN A 1 -4.21 1.36 11.45
CA ASN A 1 -3.53 2.61 11.03
C ASN A 1 -2.30 2.80 11.91
N VAL A 2 -1.19 3.30 11.36
CA VAL A 2 0.03 3.62 12.14
C VAL A 2 0.19 5.13 12.15
N VAL A 3 0.28 5.71 13.35
CA VAL A 3 0.39 7.17 13.53
C VAL A 3 1.79 7.53 14.04
N ASP A 4 2.25 6.86 15.11
CA ASP A 4 3.63 6.95 15.57
C ASP A 4 4.48 5.85 14.92
N LEU A 5 5.36 6.21 13.99
CA LEU A 5 6.23 5.27 13.28
C LEU A 5 7.20 4.54 14.21
N MET A 6 7.60 5.16 15.32
CA MET A 6 8.57 4.56 16.25
C MET A 6 8.00 3.35 16.99
N THR A 7 6.67 3.18 16.96
CA THR A 7 5.99 1.98 17.48
C THR A 7 6.35 0.70 16.72
N LEU A 8 6.81 0.81 15.46
CA LEU A 8 7.24 -0.33 14.65
C LEU A 8 8.53 -0.98 15.17
N GLN A 9 9.40 -0.21 15.83
CA GLN A 9 10.64 -0.73 16.40
C GLN A 9 10.38 -1.54 17.68
N PRO A 10 11.19 -2.56 18.01
CA PRO A 10 11.09 -3.25 19.30
C PRO A 10 11.24 -2.29 20.48
N LYS A 11 10.55 -2.58 21.59
CA LYS A 11 10.67 -1.79 22.84
C LYS A 11 12.11 -1.64 23.34
N SER A 12 12.98 -2.60 23.04
CA SER A 12 14.40 -2.57 23.39
C SER A 12 15.21 -1.54 22.59
N GLU A 13 14.74 -1.15 21.40
CA GLU A 13 15.43 -0.20 20.52
C GLU A 13 14.89 1.23 20.68
N HIS A 14 13.61 1.39 21.02
CA HIS A 14 13.00 2.70 21.19
C HIS A 14 11.94 2.71 22.30
N PRO A 15 11.85 3.77 23.15
CA PRO A 15 10.88 3.84 24.24
C PRO A 15 9.42 3.78 23.78
N HIS A 16 9.12 4.18 22.54
CA HIS A 16 7.77 4.09 21.97
C HIS A 16 7.49 2.76 21.27
N GLY A 17 8.51 1.92 21.11
CA GLY A 17 8.40 0.65 20.41
C GLY A 17 7.35 -0.26 21.02
N LEU A 18 6.57 -0.98 20.19
CA LEU A 18 5.64 -1.98 20.69
C LEU A 18 6.40 -3.19 21.25
N SER A 19 5.81 -3.86 22.23
CA SER A 19 6.22 -5.23 22.58
C SER A 19 6.04 -6.14 21.36
N ASP A 20 6.82 -7.21 21.25
CA ASP A 20 6.68 -8.15 20.11
C ASP A 20 5.28 -8.77 20.07
N ARG A 21 4.70 -9.05 21.25
CA ARG A 21 3.33 -9.55 21.37
C ARG A 21 2.29 -8.57 20.78
N ASP A 22 2.41 -7.28 21.08
CA ASP A 22 1.45 -6.28 20.59
C ASP A 22 1.62 -6.02 19.10
N PHE A 23 2.87 -6.02 18.61
CA PHE A 23 3.15 -5.95 17.19
C PHE A 23 2.52 -7.14 16.45
N ASP A 24 2.73 -8.36 16.94
CA ASP A 24 2.18 -9.59 16.36
C ASP A 24 0.65 -9.64 16.41
N ALA A 25 0.02 -9.04 17.42
CA ALA A 25 -1.44 -8.94 17.49
C ALA A 25 -2.02 -8.06 16.38
N ILE A 26 -1.30 -7.02 15.96
CA ILE A 26 -1.73 -6.07 14.92
C ILE A 26 -1.37 -6.58 13.52
N PHE A 27 -0.10 -6.98 13.33
CA PHE A 27 0.46 -7.31 12.02
C PHE A 27 0.46 -8.81 11.71
N THR A 28 -0.03 -9.61 12.66
CA THR A 28 -0.05 -11.08 12.61
C THR A 28 1.35 -11.68 12.58
N ARG A 29 1.43 -12.98 12.84
CA ARG A 29 2.71 -13.71 12.87
C ARG A 29 3.12 -14.29 11.53
N ASN A 30 2.19 -14.40 10.58
CA ASN A 30 2.40 -15.19 9.37
C ASN A 30 1.52 -14.81 8.17
N LYS A 31 0.67 -13.78 8.26
CA LYS A 31 -0.14 -13.35 7.10
C LYS A 31 0.60 -12.25 6.32
N PRO A 32 0.40 -12.15 5.00
CA PRO A 32 0.89 -11.03 4.21
C PRO A 32 0.45 -9.67 4.78
N ILE A 33 1.35 -8.69 4.79
CA ILE A 33 1.07 -7.32 5.19
C ILE A 33 1.30 -6.42 3.98
N ILE A 34 0.27 -5.67 3.57
CA ILE A 34 0.42 -4.56 2.63
C ILE A 34 0.48 -3.27 3.45
N PHE A 35 1.59 -2.56 3.34
CA PHE A 35 1.83 -1.32 4.07
C PHE A 35 1.95 -0.17 3.07
N ALA A 36 0.96 0.72 3.05
CA ALA A 36 1.02 1.97 2.29
C ALA A 36 1.65 3.07 3.14
N TYR A 37 2.75 3.65 2.67
CA TYR A 37 3.53 4.65 3.40
C TYR A 37 3.74 5.90 2.54
N HIS A 38 3.68 7.09 3.14
CA HIS A 38 3.82 8.35 2.41
C HIS A 38 5.28 8.68 2.04
N GLY A 39 6.26 8.11 2.73
CA GLY A 39 7.69 8.30 2.46
C GLY A 39 8.32 7.08 1.79
N TYR A 40 9.65 6.97 1.88
CA TYR A 40 10.38 5.86 1.28
C TYR A 40 10.10 4.52 1.99
N PRO A 41 9.78 3.45 1.23
CA PRO A 41 9.54 2.11 1.77
C PRO A 41 10.69 1.55 2.61
N SER A 42 11.94 1.91 2.27
CA SER A 42 13.16 1.45 2.95
C SER A 42 13.15 1.74 4.45
N LEU A 43 12.59 2.88 4.87
CA LEU A 43 12.49 3.23 6.29
C LEU A 43 11.61 2.23 7.05
N ILE A 44 10.46 1.85 6.50
CA ILE A 44 9.56 0.90 7.16
C ILE A 44 10.22 -0.47 7.32
N HIS A 45 10.94 -0.92 6.28
CA HIS A 45 11.73 -2.16 6.38
C HIS A 45 12.83 -2.04 7.45
N GLN A 46 13.54 -0.92 7.51
CA GLN A 46 14.55 -0.68 8.54
C GLN A 46 13.97 -0.65 9.96
N LEU A 47 12.77 -0.09 10.17
CA LEU A 47 12.15 -0.05 11.49
C LEU A 47 11.60 -1.42 11.93
N ALA A 48 11.16 -2.25 10.97
CA ALA A 48 10.49 -3.52 11.24
C ALA A 48 11.39 -4.77 11.10
N TYR A 49 12.66 -4.64 10.70
CA TYR A 49 13.50 -5.79 10.31
C TYR A 49 13.68 -6.89 11.38
N ARG A 50 13.54 -6.57 12.67
CA ARG A 50 13.61 -7.56 13.78
C ARG A 50 12.27 -8.20 14.15
N ARG A 51 11.16 -7.79 13.51
CA ARG A 51 9.81 -8.26 13.88
C ARG A 51 9.51 -9.61 13.25
N THR A 52 8.78 -10.48 13.95
CA THR A 52 8.54 -11.88 13.56
C THR A 52 8.02 -12.07 12.13
N ASN A 53 7.16 -11.19 11.64
CA ASN A 53 6.50 -11.32 10.33
C ASN A 53 7.09 -10.37 9.26
N HIS A 54 8.28 -9.80 9.49
CA HIS A 54 8.86 -8.78 8.61
C HIS A 54 9.13 -9.28 7.17
N SER A 55 9.32 -10.59 6.98
CA SER A 55 9.48 -11.20 5.65
C SER A 55 8.20 -11.14 4.80
N ASN A 56 7.03 -11.05 5.42
CA ASN A 56 5.73 -10.89 4.75
C ASN A 56 5.29 -9.42 4.63
N LEU A 57 6.14 -8.49 5.06
CA LEU A 57 5.87 -7.06 4.98
C LEU A 57 6.21 -6.55 3.58
N HIS A 58 5.19 -6.21 2.80
CA HIS A 58 5.33 -5.54 1.53
C HIS A 58 4.95 -4.07 1.67
N VAL A 59 5.90 -3.18 1.40
CA VAL A 59 5.72 -1.75 1.58
C VAL A 59 5.65 -1.06 0.22
N ARG A 60 4.59 -0.29 0.01
CA ARG A 60 4.49 0.70 -1.07
C ARG A 60 4.68 2.09 -0.46
N GLY A 61 5.32 2.97 -1.22
CA GLY A 61 5.55 4.34 -0.82
C GLY A 61 6.22 5.13 -1.92
N TYR A 62 6.74 6.30 -1.58
CA TYR A 62 7.32 7.21 -2.54
C TYR A 62 8.55 6.60 -3.25
N LYS A 63 8.60 6.78 -4.58
CA LYS A 63 9.60 6.23 -5.51
C LYS A 63 10.36 7.29 -6.31
N GLU A 64 10.25 8.57 -5.95
CA GLU A 64 10.76 9.69 -6.75
C GLU A 64 10.04 9.91 -8.09
N GLU A 65 8.81 9.39 -8.21
CA GLU A 65 8.01 9.57 -9.40
C GLU A 65 6.96 10.65 -9.13
N GLY A 66 6.95 11.69 -9.96
CA GLY A 66 6.03 12.80 -9.82
C GLY A 66 6.25 13.89 -10.86
N THR A 67 5.18 14.62 -11.15
CA THR A 67 5.21 15.81 -12.02
C THR A 67 4.00 16.69 -11.71
N THR A 68 3.81 17.78 -12.45
CA THR A 68 2.55 18.52 -12.40
C THR A 68 1.45 17.66 -13.01
N THR A 69 0.67 16.99 -12.18
CA THR A 69 -0.42 16.09 -12.59
C THR A 69 -1.56 16.09 -11.56
N THR A 70 -2.57 15.25 -11.74
CA THR A 70 -3.73 15.14 -10.84
C THR A 70 -3.38 14.42 -9.53
N PRO A 71 -4.12 14.67 -8.42
CA PRO A 71 -3.83 14.06 -7.12
C PRO A 71 -3.77 12.52 -7.13
N PHE A 72 -4.69 11.86 -7.84
CA PHE A 72 -4.65 10.40 -7.93
C PHE A 72 -3.52 9.91 -8.83
N ASP A 73 -3.19 10.64 -9.90
CA ASP A 73 -2.06 10.27 -10.77
C ASP A 73 -0.72 10.32 -10.02
N MET A 74 -0.53 11.28 -9.10
CA MET A 74 0.64 11.32 -8.22
C MET A 74 0.86 10.02 -7.43
N VAL A 75 -0.22 9.37 -6.95
CA VAL A 75 -0.10 8.09 -6.25
C VAL A 75 -0.05 6.88 -7.20
N VAL A 76 -0.62 6.98 -8.40
CA VAL A 76 -0.48 5.96 -9.46
C VAL A 76 0.97 5.86 -9.91
N MET A 77 1.65 6.99 -10.13
CA MET A 77 3.08 7.04 -10.51
C MET A 77 4.00 6.35 -9.49
N ASN A 78 3.58 6.26 -8.23
CA ASN A 78 4.33 5.62 -7.14
C ASN A 78 3.83 4.20 -6.80
N ASP A 79 2.91 3.63 -7.59
CA ASP A 79 2.20 2.38 -7.32
C ASP A 79 1.52 2.34 -5.94
N LEU A 80 1.10 3.49 -5.42
CA LEU A 80 0.51 3.66 -4.10
C LEU A 80 -1.02 3.81 -4.15
N ASP A 81 -1.60 3.85 -5.35
CA ASP A 81 -3.04 3.97 -5.54
C ASP A 81 -3.80 2.67 -5.21
N ARG A 82 -5.12 2.80 -5.08
CA ARG A 82 -6.02 1.71 -4.69
C ARG A 82 -5.96 0.49 -5.63
N PHE A 83 -5.67 0.67 -6.91
CA PHE A 83 -5.64 -0.42 -7.89
C PHE A 83 -4.35 -1.23 -7.76
N HIS A 84 -3.19 -0.57 -7.65
CA HIS A 84 -1.93 -1.26 -7.37
C HIS A 84 -1.96 -1.96 -6.01
N LEU A 85 -2.49 -1.31 -4.97
CA LEU A 85 -2.62 -1.92 -3.64
C LEU A 85 -3.54 -3.15 -3.66
N ALA A 86 -4.67 -3.10 -4.37
CA ALA A 86 -5.53 -4.26 -4.55
C ALA A 86 -4.84 -5.39 -5.33
N GLY A 87 -4.06 -5.05 -6.36
CA GLY A 87 -3.23 -6.01 -7.11
C GLY A 87 -2.22 -6.71 -6.21
N ASP A 88 -1.52 -5.96 -5.36
CA ASP A 88 -0.54 -6.52 -4.41
C ASP A 88 -1.17 -7.51 -3.43
N VAL A 89 -2.41 -7.26 -2.98
CA VAL A 89 -3.17 -8.19 -2.15
C VAL A 89 -3.45 -9.49 -2.91
N ILE A 90 -3.92 -9.39 -4.16
CA ILE A 90 -4.21 -10.57 -4.98
C ILE A 90 -2.95 -11.42 -5.16
N ASP A 91 -1.80 -10.80 -5.42
CA ASP A 91 -0.53 -11.49 -5.65
C ASP A 91 -0.01 -12.21 -4.41
N ARG A 92 -0.29 -11.69 -3.21
CA ARG A 92 0.30 -12.18 -1.97
C ARG A 92 -0.61 -13.08 -1.15
N VAL A 93 -1.90 -13.15 -1.46
CA VAL A 93 -2.84 -14.04 -0.79
C VAL A 93 -3.00 -15.32 -1.62
N PRO A 94 -2.41 -16.47 -1.20
CA PRO A 94 -2.35 -17.68 -2.03
C PRO A 94 -3.73 -18.20 -2.48
N LYS A 95 -4.76 -17.98 -1.67
CA LYS A 95 -6.13 -18.41 -1.98
C LYS A 95 -6.77 -17.65 -3.15
N LEU A 96 -6.21 -16.49 -3.54
CA LEU A 96 -6.74 -15.65 -4.62
C LEU A 96 -6.07 -15.92 -5.96
N GLU A 97 -4.86 -16.46 -5.98
CA GLU A 97 -4.01 -16.59 -7.18
C GLU A 97 -4.73 -17.26 -8.36
N ALA A 98 -5.38 -18.40 -8.12
CA ALA A 98 -6.08 -19.16 -9.16
C ALA A 98 -7.42 -18.56 -9.61
N ARG A 99 -7.99 -17.61 -8.85
CA ARG A 99 -9.37 -17.11 -9.07
C ARG A 99 -9.42 -15.64 -9.48
N ALA A 100 -8.31 -14.93 -9.42
CA ALA A 100 -8.29 -13.48 -9.55
C ALA A 100 -7.75 -12.96 -10.89
N ALA A 101 -7.59 -13.81 -11.91
CA ALA A 101 -7.12 -13.37 -13.23
C ALA A 101 -7.99 -12.25 -13.82
N TYR A 102 -9.31 -12.41 -13.79
CA TYR A 102 -10.24 -11.37 -14.24
C TYR A 102 -10.16 -10.09 -13.39
N ALA A 103 -10.01 -10.22 -12.07
CA ALA A 103 -9.85 -9.08 -11.18
C ALA A 103 -8.55 -8.31 -11.49
N LYS A 104 -7.42 -8.99 -11.70
CA LYS A 104 -6.16 -8.34 -12.11
C LYS A 104 -6.31 -7.63 -13.46
N GLN A 105 -6.99 -8.26 -14.43
CA GLN A 105 -7.23 -7.63 -15.72
C GLN A 105 -8.08 -6.36 -15.57
N PHE A 106 -9.12 -6.41 -14.74
CA PHE A 106 -9.94 -5.25 -14.42
C PHE A 106 -9.12 -4.11 -13.82
N LEU A 107 -8.27 -4.39 -12.81
CA LEU A 107 -7.41 -3.38 -12.19
C LEU A 107 -6.45 -2.74 -13.20
N ARG A 108 -5.87 -3.54 -14.10
CA ARG A 108 -5.00 -3.03 -15.18
C ARG A 108 -5.76 -2.15 -16.15
N ASN A 109 -6.97 -2.55 -16.54
CA ASN A 109 -7.82 -1.73 -17.41
C ASN A 109 -8.15 -0.39 -16.75
N LYS A 110 -8.43 -0.36 -15.44
CA LYS A 110 -8.66 0.89 -14.69
C LYS A 110 -7.47 1.85 -14.71
N LEU A 111 -6.25 1.32 -14.65
CA LEU A 111 -5.04 2.15 -14.77
C LEU A 111 -4.86 2.69 -16.19
N LEU A 112 -5.24 1.93 -17.22
CA LEU A 112 -5.25 2.42 -18.62
C LEU A 112 -6.31 3.50 -18.83
N ASP A 113 -7.53 3.28 -18.31
CA ASP A 113 -8.63 4.24 -18.37
C ASP A 113 -8.23 5.55 -17.68
N HIS A 114 -7.65 5.45 -16.48
CA HIS A 114 -7.11 6.59 -15.72
C HIS A 114 -6.12 7.40 -16.57
N LYS A 115 -5.11 6.74 -17.15
CA LYS A 115 -4.08 7.39 -17.94
C LYS A 115 -4.64 8.14 -19.16
N ASN A 116 -5.67 7.58 -19.80
CA ASN A 116 -6.33 8.23 -20.93
C ASN A 116 -7.17 9.42 -20.44
N TYR A 117 -7.95 9.23 -19.38
CA TYR A 117 -8.85 10.24 -18.83
C TYR A 117 -8.12 11.50 -18.38
N ILE A 118 -7.04 11.37 -17.58
CA ILE A 118 -6.32 12.56 -17.09
C ILE A 118 -5.67 13.38 -18.21
N ARG A 119 -5.27 12.73 -19.31
CA ARG A 119 -4.67 13.40 -20.46
C ARG A 119 -5.69 14.16 -21.28
N GLU A 120 -6.91 13.65 -21.34
CA GLU A 120 -8.01 14.26 -22.09
C GLU A 120 -8.67 15.39 -21.30
N TYR A 121 -8.93 15.17 -20.00
CA TYR A 121 -9.76 16.05 -19.17
C TYR A 121 -8.98 16.90 -18.16
N GLY A 122 -7.73 16.54 -17.84
CA GLY A 122 -6.92 17.26 -16.85
C GLY A 122 -7.39 17.14 -15.41
N GLU A 123 -8.29 16.20 -15.12
CA GLU A 123 -8.81 15.90 -13.78
C GLU A 123 -8.91 14.39 -13.56
N ASP A 124 -8.98 13.97 -12.29
CA ASP A 124 -9.16 12.55 -11.96
C ASP A 124 -10.55 12.04 -12.36
N MET A 125 -10.64 10.74 -12.69
CA MET A 125 -11.91 10.10 -13.06
C MET A 125 -12.99 10.32 -12.00
N THR A 126 -14.24 10.46 -12.42
CA THR A 126 -15.39 10.65 -11.51
C THR A 126 -15.46 9.59 -10.42
N GLU A 127 -15.24 8.31 -10.77
CA GLU A 127 -15.23 7.21 -9.80
C GLU A 127 -14.10 7.31 -8.76
N ILE A 128 -13.07 8.11 -9.04
CA ILE A 128 -11.98 8.37 -8.11
C ILE A 128 -12.35 9.50 -7.17
N ARG A 129 -12.80 10.63 -7.74
CA ARG A 129 -13.15 11.86 -7.01
C ARG A 129 -14.36 11.70 -6.10
N ASP A 130 -15.38 11.02 -6.59
CA ASP A 130 -16.67 10.91 -5.91
C ASP A 130 -16.78 9.66 -5.03
N TRP A 131 -15.70 8.86 -4.96
CA TRP A 131 -15.68 7.68 -4.11
C TRP A 131 -15.80 8.04 -2.63
N LYS A 132 -16.64 7.29 -1.92
CA LYS A 132 -16.85 7.43 -0.48
C LYS A 132 -16.82 6.06 0.17
N TRP A 133 -16.35 6.03 1.42
CA TRP A 133 -16.50 4.85 2.25
C TRP A 133 -17.98 4.63 2.56
N SER A 134 -18.49 3.43 2.30
CA SER A 134 -19.80 3.01 2.81
C SER A 134 -19.65 2.63 4.28
N LEU A 135 -20.36 3.33 5.16
CA LEU A 135 -20.45 3.00 6.58
C LEU A 135 -21.32 1.76 6.81
#